data_AF-A0A2N5TNU7-F1
#
_entry.id   AF-A0A2N5TNU7-F1
#
_cell.length_a   1.000
_cell.length_b   1.000
_cell.length_c   1.000
_cell.angle_alpha   90.00
_cell.angle_beta   90.00
_cell.angle_gamma   90.00
#
_symmetry.space_group_name_H-M   'P 1'
#
loop_
_entity.id
_entity.type
_entity.pdbx_description
1 polymer ?
#
loop_
_entity_poly.entity_id
_entity_poly.type
_entity_poly.pdbx_seq_one_letter_code
_entity_poly.pdbx_strand_id
1 'polypeptide(L)'
;MKDHFNSYKDNYKKTQTLSLATGFGLFPEDQQTGIQTIKQKLNSLCPHYQAMHELMGNKAFVKPLYKVDAQKDVETTNPSDSDNSDDSDKSDKSDNSDNSEDSEYDNGKDKDSDNVSVQLVREQQSSEAVR
;
A
#
# COMPACT_ATOMS: atom_id res chain seq x y z
N MET A 1 -7.71 1.55 18.29
CA MET A 1 -7.41 0.18 17.78
C MET A 1 -7.45 0.12 16.26
N LYS A 2 -8.46 0.70 15.59
CA LYS A 2 -8.56 0.72 14.12
C LYS A 2 -7.36 1.42 13.46
N ASP A 3 -6.87 2.50 14.07
CA ASP A 3 -5.82 3.35 13.51
C ASP A 3 -4.46 2.65 13.45
N HIS A 4 -4.16 1.82 14.45
CA HIS A 4 -2.94 1.00 14.45
C HIS A 4 -2.92 0.00 13.29
N PHE A 5 -4.05 -0.68 13.04
CA PHE A 5 -4.13 -1.65 11.95
C PHE A 5 -4.01 -0.97 10.58
N ASN A 6 -4.65 0.19 10.40
CA ASN A 6 -4.55 0.94 9.15
C ASN A 6 -3.10 1.41 8.91
N SER A 7 -2.43 1.93 9.94
CA SER A 7 -1.00 2.29 9.86
C SER A 7 -0.12 1.10 9.44
N TYR A 8 -0.33 -0.07 10.03
CA TYR A 8 0.39 -1.29 9.62
C TYR A 8 0.11 -1.68 8.17
N LYS A 9 -1.15 -1.59 7.74
CA LYS A 9 -1.57 -1.88 6.38
C LYS A 9 -0.92 -0.92 5.37
N ASP A 10 -0.80 0.36 5.72
CA ASP A 10 -0.16 1.36 4.86
C ASP A 10 1.35 1.15 4.77
N ASN A 11 2.01 0.85 5.89
CA ASN A 11 3.43 0.50 5.91
C ASN A 11 3.72 -0.77 5.10
N TYR A 12 2.85 -1.78 5.22
CA TYR A 12 2.94 -2.99 4.40
C TYR A 12 2.85 -2.67 2.90
N LYS A 13 1.85 -1.87 2.49
CA LYS A 13 1.69 -1.47 1.08
C LYS A 13 2.93 -0.74 0.55
N LYS A 14 3.45 0.23 1.32
CA LYS A 14 4.67 0.97 0.97
C LYS A 14 5.87 0.03 0.82
N THR A 15 6.04 -0.89 1.76
CA THR A 15 7.12 -1.88 1.75
C THR A 15 6.99 -2.84 0.57
N GLN A 16 5.78 -3.29 0.25
CA GLN A 16 5.50 -4.13 -0.91
C GLN A 16 5.86 -3.42 -2.22
N THR A 17 5.49 -2.15 -2.35
CA THR A 17 5.85 -1.34 -3.53
C THR A 17 7.37 -1.20 -3.65
N LEU A 18 8.07 -0.89 -2.56
CA LEU A 18 9.53 -0.85 -2.55
C LEU A 18 10.13 -2.21 -2.92
N SER A 19 9.56 -3.31 -2.41
CA SER A 19 10.05 -4.66 -2.68
C SER A 19 10.02 -5.07 -4.16
N LEU A 20 9.05 -4.51 -4.90
CA LEU A 20 8.85 -4.76 -6.32
C LEU A 20 9.60 -3.74 -7.20
N ALA A 21 10.13 -2.67 -6.61
CA ALA A 21 10.86 -1.64 -7.34
C ALA A 21 12.20 -2.19 -7.87
N THR A 22 12.58 -1.75 -9.07
CA THR A 22 13.88 -2.08 -9.65
C THR A 22 15.01 -1.60 -8.74
N GLY A 23 15.94 -2.50 -8.41
CA GLY A 23 17.05 -2.20 -7.50
C GLY A 23 16.75 -2.49 -6.03
N PHE A 24 15.59 -3.07 -5.69
CA PHE A 24 15.37 -3.58 -4.35
C PHE A 24 16.22 -4.83 -4.09
N GLY A 25 17.39 -4.62 -3.49
CA GLY A 25 18.36 -5.66 -3.12
C GLY A 25 19.00 -5.38 -1.78
N LEU A 26 20.05 -6.13 -1.46
CA LEU A 26 20.91 -5.86 -0.30
C LEU A 26 22.00 -4.87 -0.68
N PHE A 27 22.09 -3.78 0.08
CA PHE A 27 23.11 -2.76 -0.10
C PHE A 27 24.17 -2.84 1.02
N PRO A 28 25.38 -2.27 0.80
CA PRO A 28 26.41 -2.20 1.84
C PRO A 28 25.92 -1.51 3.13
N GLU A 29 25.01 -0.55 3.03
CA GLU A 29 24.40 0.15 4.16
C GLU A 29 23.54 -0.81 5.00
N ASP A 30 22.82 -1.73 4.36
CA ASP A 30 22.03 -2.75 5.06
C ASP A 30 22.95 -3.64 5.92
N GLN A 31 24.12 -4.01 5.39
CA GLN A 31 25.09 -4.83 6.11
C GLN A 31 25.65 -4.13 7.36
N GLN A 32 25.86 -2.81 7.31
CA GLN A 32 26.28 -2.03 8.48
C GLN A 32 25.23 -2.08 9.61
N THR A 33 23.96 -2.17 9.26
CA THR A 33 22.84 -2.35 10.21
C THR A 33 22.60 -3.81 10.61
N GLY A 34 23.43 -4.75 10.12
CA GLY A 34 23.32 -6.18 10.40
C GLY A 34 22.26 -6.91 9.59
N ILE A 35 21.68 -6.27 8.56
CA ILE A 35 20.70 -6.87 7.67
C ILE A 35 21.45 -7.67 6.60
N GLN A 36 21.28 -8.99 6.60
CA GLN A 36 21.96 -9.91 5.69
C GLN A 36 21.03 -10.55 4.66
N THR A 37 19.72 -10.41 4.84
CA THR A 37 18.71 -11.03 3.98
C THR A 37 17.64 -10.02 3.60
N ILE A 38 17.07 -10.17 2.40
CA ILE A 38 15.96 -9.34 1.94
C ILE A 38 14.78 -9.43 2.92
N LYS A 39 14.54 -10.60 3.52
CA LYS A 39 13.52 -10.78 4.56
C LYS A 39 13.77 -9.88 5.78
N GLN A 40 15.01 -9.77 6.25
CA GLN A 40 15.35 -8.86 7.35
C GLN A 40 15.15 -7.39 6.95
N LYS A 41 15.50 -7.03 5.71
CA LYS A 41 15.25 -5.68 5.16
C LYS A 41 13.77 -5.34 5.06
N LEU A 42 12.95 -6.30 4.63
CA LEU A 42 11.50 -6.12 4.58
C LEU A 42 10.91 -5.98 5.99
N ASN A 43 11.41 -6.78 6.95
CA ASN A 43 10.98 -6.70 8.34
C ASN A 43 11.44 -5.43 9.06
N SER A 44 12.56 -4.80 8.66
CA SER A 44 12.98 -3.51 9.22
C SER A 44 12.10 -2.36 8.73
N LEU A 45 11.56 -2.44 7.51
CA LEU A 45 10.62 -1.46 6.95
C LEU A 45 9.19 -1.65 7.47
N CYS A 46 8.74 -2.90 7.59
CA CYS A 46 7.42 -3.24 8.11
C CYS A 46 7.54 -4.43 9.09
N PRO A 47 7.35 -4.21 10.40
CA PRO A 47 7.32 -5.32 11.35
C PRO A 47 6.24 -6.34 10.96
N HIS A 48 6.56 -7.62 11.09
CA HIS A 48 5.69 -8.73 10.68
C HIS A 48 5.27 -8.72 9.21
N TYR A 49 6.12 -8.19 8.32
CA TYR A 49 5.84 -8.12 6.87
C TYR A 49 5.37 -9.45 6.29
N GLN A 50 6.00 -10.56 6.67
CA GLN A 50 5.63 -11.88 6.14
C GLN A 50 4.21 -12.30 6.51
N ALA A 51 3.80 -12.11 7.77
CA ALA A 51 2.43 -12.41 8.19
C ALA A 51 1.41 -11.54 7.44
N MET A 52 1.73 -10.27 7.24
CA MET A 52 0.89 -9.37 6.44
C MET A 52 0.85 -9.83 4.97
N HIS A 53 1.98 -10.22 4.39
CA HIS A 53 2.05 -10.70 3.01
C HIS A 53 1.20 -11.95 2.78
N GLU A 54 1.18 -12.87 3.75
CA GLU A 54 0.32 -14.06 3.70
C GLU A 54 -1.17 -13.68 3.78
N LEU A 55 -1.53 -12.72 4.64
CA LEU A 55 -2.92 -12.28 4.84
C LEU A 55 -3.48 -11.45 3.67
N MET A 56 -2.68 -10.61 3.04
CA MET A 56 -3.17 -9.65 2.02
C MET A 56 -2.38 -9.60 0.71
N GLY A 57 -1.17 -10.16 0.64
CA GLY A 57 -0.38 -10.26 -0.59
C GLY A 57 -0.83 -11.42 -1.48
N ASN A 58 -1.17 -12.56 -0.88
CA ASN A 58 -1.58 -13.78 -1.60
C ASN A 58 -3.07 -13.82 -1.93
N LYS A 59 -3.62 -12.72 -2.45
CA LYS A 59 -5.01 -12.72 -2.90
C LYS A 59 -5.06 -13.29 -4.31
N ALA A 60 -5.38 -14.57 -4.43
CA ALA A 60 -5.79 -15.11 -5.73
C ALA A 60 -6.96 -14.25 -6.22
N PHE A 61 -6.87 -13.73 -7.45
CA PHE A 61 -7.99 -13.05 -8.11
C PHE A 61 -9.05 -14.10 -8.45
N VAL A 62 -9.72 -14.63 -7.44
CA VAL A 62 -10.80 -15.59 -7.61
C VAL A 62 -12.00 -14.78 -8.10
N LYS A 63 -12.34 -14.94 -9.38
CA LYS A 63 -13.62 -14.50 -9.91
C LYS A 63 -14.67 -15.46 -9.35
N PRO A 64 -15.63 -15.01 -8.52
CA PRO A 64 -16.70 -15.89 -8.06
C PRO A 64 -17.46 -16.43 -9.28
N LEU A 65 -17.59 -17.76 -9.38
CA LEU A 65 -18.29 -18.40 -10.50
C LEU A 65 -19.79 -18.05 -10.51
N TYR A 66 -20.35 -17.75 -9.34
CA TYR A 66 -21.75 -17.40 -9.16
C TYR A 66 -21.86 -16.38 -8.04
N LYS A 67 -22.58 -15.27 -8.29
CA LYS A 67 -22.98 -14.30 -7.27
C LYS A 67 -24.47 -14.54 -7.03
N VAL A 68 -24.83 -15.12 -5.89
CA VAL A 68 -26.22 -15.12 -5.44
C VAL A 68 -26.43 -13.92 -4.55
N ASP A 69 -27.44 -13.13 -4.89
CA ASP A 69 -27.92 -12.09 -4.01
C ASP A 69 -28.76 -12.75 -2.91
N ALA A 70 -28.36 -12.55 -1.65
CA ALA A 70 -29.05 -13.07 -0.48
C ALA A 70 -30.23 -12.19 -0.05
N GLN A 71 -30.34 -10.98 -0.63
CA GLN A 71 -31.43 -10.02 -0.37
C GLN A 71 -32.54 -10.08 -1.41
N LYS A 72 -32.44 -10.94 -2.43
CA LYS A 72 -33.62 -11.26 -3.23
C LYS A 72 -34.54 -12.10 -2.35
N ASP A 73 -35.42 -11.43 -1.63
CA ASP A 73 -36.58 -12.06 -1.05
C ASP A 73 -37.23 -12.87 -2.18
N VAL A 74 -37.25 -14.19 -2.02
CA VAL A 74 -38.23 -14.98 -2.74
C VAL A 74 -39.53 -14.47 -2.14
N GLU A 75 -40.30 -13.72 -2.92
CA GLU A 75 -41.71 -13.53 -2.60
C GLU A 75 -42.25 -14.93 -2.35
N THR A 76 -42.48 -15.22 -1.07
CA THR A 76 -43.07 -16.47 -0.66
C THR A 76 -44.52 -16.31 -1.04
N THR A 77 -44.81 -16.59 -2.31
CA THR A 77 -46.14 -16.67 -2.86
C THR A 77 -46.82 -17.81 -2.13
N ASN A 78 -47.53 -17.46 -1.05
CA ASN A 78 -48.69 -18.23 -0.63
C ASN A 78 -49.59 -18.31 -1.87
N PRO A 79 -50.03 -19.50 -2.33
CA PRO A 79 -50.99 -19.57 -3.40
C PRO A 79 -52.33 -19.11 -2.84
N SER A 80 -52.60 -17.81 -2.92
CA SER A 80 -53.92 -17.27 -2.68
C SER A 80 -54.18 -16.21 -3.73
N ASP A 81 -55.11 -16.56 -4.64
CA ASP A 81 -55.72 -15.70 -5.63
C ASP A 81 -56.09 -14.34 -5.03
N SER A 82 -55.56 -13.26 -5.61
CA SER A 82 -56.33 -12.03 -5.80
C SER A 82 -55.59 -11.07 -6.72
N ASP A 83 -56.18 -10.87 -7.90
CA ASP A 83 -55.97 -9.68 -8.73
C ASP A 83 -56.12 -8.41 -7.88
N ASN A 84 -55.11 -7.53 -7.91
CA ASN A 84 -55.33 -6.10 -8.08
C ASN A 84 -54.01 -5.36 -8.34
N SER A 85 -54.03 -4.63 -9.45
CA SER A 85 -53.09 -3.59 -9.84
C SER A 85 -53.04 -2.48 -8.79
N ASP A 86 -51.83 -2.11 -8.35
CA ASP A 86 -51.59 -0.71 -7.98
C ASP A 86 -50.13 -0.33 -8.27
N ASP A 87 -50.01 0.65 -9.14
CA ASP A 87 -48.79 1.27 -9.62
C ASP A 87 -48.37 2.32 -8.59
N SER A 88 -47.18 2.19 -8.02
CA SER A 88 -46.63 3.21 -7.12
C SER A 88 -45.12 3.27 -7.25
N ASP A 89 -44.73 3.99 -8.30
CA ASP A 89 -43.43 4.61 -8.50
C ASP A 89 -42.95 5.33 -7.22
N LYS A 90 -41.93 4.77 -6.57
CA LYS A 90 -41.17 5.45 -5.53
C LYS A 90 -39.70 5.42 -5.88
N SER A 91 -39.32 6.41 -6.67
CA SER A 91 -37.97 6.93 -6.80
C SER A 91 -37.36 7.21 -5.42
N ASP A 92 -36.44 6.37 -4.97
CA ASP A 92 -35.55 6.72 -3.86
C ASP A 92 -34.16 7.07 -4.40
N LYS A 93 -33.78 8.31 -4.12
CA LYS A 93 -32.63 9.00 -4.68
C LYS A 93 -31.34 8.34 -4.18
N SER A 94 -30.51 7.93 -5.13
CA SER A 94 -29.11 7.60 -4.89
C SER A 94 -28.33 8.87 -4.56
N ASP A 95 -28.12 9.16 -3.28
CA ASP A 95 -27.09 10.11 -2.86
C ASP A 95 -25.73 9.44 -2.99
N ASN A 96 -25.16 9.58 -4.19
CA ASN A 96 -23.76 9.39 -4.49
C ASN A 96 -23.08 10.76 -4.37
N SER A 97 -22.22 10.96 -3.37
CA SER A 97 -21.19 11.99 -3.46
C SER A 97 -20.05 11.75 -2.47
N ASP A 98 -18.96 11.22 -3.02
CA ASP A 98 -17.58 11.70 -2.90
C ASP A 98 -17.04 11.99 -1.51
N ASN A 99 -16.34 10.97 -1.00
CA ASN A 99 -15.31 11.11 0.01
C ASN A 99 -14.14 11.89 -0.60
N SER A 100 -14.14 13.21 -0.42
CA SER A 100 -13.04 14.08 -0.83
C SER A 100 -11.80 13.74 -0.03
N GLU A 101 -10.85 13.07 -0.67
CA GLU A 101 -9.46 12.97 -0.20
C GLU A 101 -8.83 14.36 -0.32
N ASP A 102 -8.72 15.05 0.81
CA ASP A 102 -7.82 16.19 0.94
C ASP A 102 -6.87 15.93 2.10
N SER A 103 -5.68 15.45 1.77
CA SER A 103 -4.54 15.50 2.67
C SER A 103 -3.45 16.29 1.97
N GLU A 104 -3.53 17.61 2.13
CA GLU A 104 -2.44 18.53 1.82
C GLU A 104 -1.18 18.10 2.58
N TYR A 105 -0.20 17.59 1.86
CA TYR A 105 1.16 17.44 2.37
C TYR A 105 1.81 18.82 2.35
N ASP A 106 1.59 19.61 3.41
CA ASP A 106 2.36 20.82 3.69
C ASP A 106 3.79 20.41 4.09
N ASN A 107 4.70 20.49 3.14
CA ASN A 107 6.14 20.30 3.34
C ASN A 107 6.78 21.65 3.69
N GLY A 108 6.21 22.37 4.66
CA GLY A 108 6.76 23.59 5.22
C GLY A 108 7.81 23.29 6.29
N LYS A 109 9.05 23.06 5.88
CA LYS A 109 10.19 23.29 6.78
C LYS A 109 11.38 23.87 6.04
N ASP A 110 11.40 25.19 6.05
CA ASP A 110 12.61 25.99 5.93
C ASP A 110 13.67 25.45 6.88
N LYS A 111 14.82 25.05 6.30
CA LYS A 111 16.11 25.18 6.97
C LYS A 111 17.14 25.57 5.93
N ASP A 112 17.37 26.87 5.87
CA ASP A 112 18.61 27.45 5.41
C ASP A 112 19.78 26.74 6.12
N SER A 113 20.72 26.21 5.33
CA SER A 113 22.02 25.81 5.81
C SER A 113 23.03 26.13 4.72
N ASP A 114 23.53 27.37 4.81
CA ASP A 114 24.67 27.85 4.06
C ASP A 114 25.97 27.12 4.48
N ASN A 115 26.78 26.82 3.46
CA ASN A 115 28.24 26.55 3.45
C ASN A 115 28.74 25.24 4.13
N VAL A 116 29.71 24.49 3.60
CA VAL A 116 31.04 24.88 3.08
C VAL A 116 31.45 24.01 1.87
N SER A 117 31.97 24.68 0.84
CA SER A 117 32.74 24.11 -0.26
C SER A 117 33.95 23.29 0.23
N VAL A 118 34.00 22.00 -0.07
CA VAL A 118 35.26 21.24 -0.03
C VAL A 118 35.73 21.04 -1.46
N GLN A 119 36.70 21.88 -1.86
CA GLN A 119 37.45 21.68 -3.10
C GLN A 119 38.24 20.37 -2.97
N LEU A 120 37.79 19.32 -3.66
CA LEU A 120 38.59 18.12 -3.87
C LEU A 120 39.69 18.45 -4.90
N VAL A 121 40.79 19.02 -4.40
CA VAL A 121 42.01 19.23 -5.18
C VAL A 121 42.60 17.86 -5.50
N ARG A 122 42.79 17.64 -6.80
CA ARG A 122 43.48 16.49 -7.38
C ARG A 122 44.95 16.53 -6.94
N GLU A 123 45.48 15.44 -6.43
CA GLU A 123 46.92 15.19 -6.53
C GLU A 123 47.13 13.81 -7.15
N GLN A 124 47.59 13.83 -8.40
CA GLN A 124 48.20 12.68 -9.05
C GLN A 124 49.58 12.50 -8.42
N GLN A 125 49.84 11.35 -7.79
CA GLN A 125 51.21 10.89 -7.61
C GLN A 125 51.44 9.67 -8.49
N SER A 126 51.94 9.97 -9.68
CA SER A 126 52.79 9.09 -10.45
C SER A 126 54.06 8.79 -9.64
N SER A 127 54.39 7.53 -9.46
CA SER A 127 55.78 7.09 -9.43
C SER A 127 55.88 5.67 -9.96
N GLU A 128 56.22 5.63 -11.24
CA GLU A 128 57.04 4.62 -11.89
C GLU A 128 58.22 4.21 -10.98
N ALA A 129 58.40 2.92 -10.71
CA ALA A 129 59.67 2.39 -10.21
C ALA A 129 59.86 0.96 -10.71
N VAL A 130 60.55 0.90 -11.85
CA VAL A 130 61.39 -0.19 -12.35
C VAL A 130 61.97 -1.06 -11.23
N ARG A 131 61.71 -2.37 -11.29
CA ARG A 131 62.73 -3.43 -11.28
C ARG A 131 62.13 -4.77 -11.67
#